data_AF-A0A6N2EC08-F1
#
_entry.id   AF-A0A6N2EC08-F1
#
_cell.length_a   1.000
_cell.length_b   1.000
_cell.length_c   1.000
_cell.angle_alpha   90.00
_cell.angle_beta   90.00
_cell.angle_gamma   90.00
#
_symmetry.space_group_name_H-M   'P 1'
#
loop_
_entity.id
_entity.type
_entity.pdbx_description
1 polymer ?
#
loop_
_entity_poly.entity_id
_entity_poly.type
_entity_poly.pdbx_seq_one_letter_code
_entity_poly.pdbx_strand_id
1 'polypeptide(L)'
;MGLDVAIDELYASGWSALDTQGCGHFDDGRFFPGVDRICEEFRALGYTLTLRHVQLFDCYRAEWTDEQGRAMGAVVGQSETEAAVYALSQVRRAALVAR
;
A
#
# COMPACT_ATOMS: atom_id res chain seq x y z
N MET A 1 7.75 -2.23 10.29
CA MET A 1 7.75 -0.78 10.56
C MET A 1 6.48 -0.52 11.33
N GLY A 2 6.12 0.71 11.69
CA GLY A 2 4.78 0.97 12.22
C GLY A 2 3.86 1.45 11.10
N LEU A 3 2.54 1.36 11.33
CA LEU A 3 1.55 1.92 10.40
C LEU A 3 1.73 3.43 10.24
N ASP A 4 2.17 4.14 11.29
CA ASP A 4 2.56 5.54 11.27
C ASP A 4 3.59 5.87 10.17
N VAL A 5 4.65 5.07 10.08
CA VAL A 5 5.70 5.22 9.06
C VAL A 5 5.13 4.93 7.67
N ALA A 6 4.30 3.90 7.53
CA ALA A 6 3.66 3.60 6.25
C ALA A 6 2.76 4.75 5.78
N ILE A 7 2.06 5.41 6.71
CA ILE A 7 1.23 6.58 6.43
C ILE A 7 2.11 7.79 6.05
N ASP A 8 3.19 8.08 6.78
CA ASP A 8 4.13 9.15 6.42
C ASP A 8 4.61 9.00 4.97
N GLU A 9 5.00 7.79 4.62
CA GLU A 9 5.49 7.42 3.30
C GLU A 9 4.40 7.55 2.23
N LEU A 10 3.15 7.20 2.55
CA LEU A 10 2.01 7.41 1.67
C LEU A 10 1.78 8.89 1.38
N TYR A 11 1.74 9.75 2.40
CA TYR A 11 1.60 11.19 2.21
C TYR A 11 2.79 11.78 1.44
N ALA A 12 4.01 11.31 1.69
CA ALA A 12 5.21 11.71 0.95
C ALA A 12 5.16 11.31 -0.53
N SER A 13 4.36 10.29 -0.91
CA SER A 13 4.08 9.95 -2.32
C SER A 13 3.13 10.93 -3.02
N GLY A 14 2.70 12.00 -2.34
CA GLY A 14 1.72 12.96 -2.84
C GLY A 14 0.28 12.44 -2.79
N TRP A 15 0.02 11.36 -2.04
CA TRP A 15 -1.35 10.94 -1.76
C TRP A 15 -2.04 11.96 -0.84
N SER A 16 -3.33 12.17 -1.04
CA SER A 16 -4.15 13.01 -0.18
C SER A 16 -5.55 12.42 -0.03
N ALA A 17 -6.14 12.62 1.14
CA ALA A 17 -7.45 12.10 1.49
C ALA A 17 -8.60 12.99 0.96
N LEU A 18 -8.53 13.43 -0.30
CA LEU A 18 -9.58 14.24 -0.93
C LEU A 18 -10.90 13.46 -1.04
N ASP A 19 -10.80 12.15 -1.22
CA ASP A 19 -11.89 11.19 -1.07
C ASP A 19 -11.55 10.25 0.09
N THR A 20 -12.38 10.29 1.14
CA THR A 20 -12.21 9.46 2.34
C THR A 20 -13.07 8.19 2.30
N GLN A 21 -13.82 7.94 1.22
CA GLN A 21 -14.53 6.68 1.06
C GLN A 21 -13.56 5.51 1.08
N GLY A 22 -13.85 4.50 1.91
CA GLY A 22 -12.97 3.35 2.10
C GLY A 22 -11.67 3.64 2.85
N CYS A 23 -11.53 4.79 3.50
CA CYS A 23 -10.37 5.11 4.34
C CYS A 23 -10.61 4.77 5.83
N GLY A 24 -9.56 4.32 6.50
CA GLY A 24 -9.45 4.32 7.95
C GLY A 24 -8.88 5.64 8.47
N HIS A 25 -8.89 5.80 9.80
CA HIS A 25 -8.22 6.90 10.48
C HIS A 25 -7.17 6.33 11.43
N PHE A 26 -6.04 7.02 11.52
CA PHE A 26 -5.00 6.74 12.50
C PHE A 26 -5.23 7.58 13.76
N ASP A 27 -4.61 7.21 14.88
CA ASP A 27 -4.85 7.83 16.18
C ASP A 27 -4.47 9.32 16.23
N ASP A 28 -3.61 9.77 15.32
CA ASP A 28 -3.22 11.18 15.16
C ASP A 28 -4.16 11.99 14.24
N GLY A 29 -5.24 11.37 13.75
CA GLY A 29 -6.25 12.00 12.91
C GLY A 29 -5.98 11.94 11.40
N ARG A 30 -4.85 11.37 10.96
CA ARG A 30 -4.59 11.17 9.53
C ARG A 30 -5.47 10.07 8.96
N PHE A 31 -5.85 10.23 7.69
CA PHE A 31 -6.57 9.20 6.95
C PHE A 31 -5.59 8.32 6.18
N PHE A 32 -5.97 7.06 5.98
CA PHE A 32 -5.27 6.15 5.09
C PHE A 32 -6.27 5.22 4.40
N PRO A 33 -6.04 4.80 3.14
CA PRO A 33 -6.95 3.92 2.44
C PRO A 33 -6.95 2.52 3.08
N GLY A 34 -8.12 1.92 3.24
CA GLY A 34 -8.26 0.53 3.64
C GLY A 34 -7.75 -0.43 2.56
N VAL A 35 -7.54 -1.70 2.93
CA VAL A 35 -6.96 -2.73 2.03
C VAL A 35 -7.74 -2.86 0.72
N ASP A 36 -9.08 -2.89 0.78
CA ASP A 36 -9.92 -2.99 -0.43
C ASP A 36 -9.71 -1.79 -1.37
N ARG A 37 -9.68 -0.58 -0.81
CA ARG A 37 -9.40 0.64 -1.56
C ARG A 37 -8.01 0.61 -2.17
N ILE A 38 -7.00 0.14 -1.42
CA ILE A 38 -5.65 -0.03 -1.94
C ILE A 38 -5.63 -0.99 -3.12
N CYS A 39 -6.33 -2.12 -3.04
CA CYS A 39 -6.44 -3.06 -4.17
C CYS A 39 -7.06 -2.39 -5.42
N GLU A 40 -8.05 -1.52 -5.27
CA GLU A 40 -8.61 -0.72 -6.37
C GLU A 40 -7.57 0.24 -6.97
N GLU A 41 -6.80 0.95 -6.14
CA GLU A 41 -5.73 1.85 -6.59
C GLU A 41 -4.65 1.09 -7.38
N PHE A 42 -4.26 -0.11 -6.94
CA PHE A 42 -3.34 -0.96 -7.69
C PHE A 42 -3.91 -1.35 -9.07
N ARG A 43 -5.18 -1.76 -9.12
CA ARG A 43 -5.85 -2.10 -10.39
C ARG A 43 -5.93 -0.90 -11.33
N ALA A 44 -6.22 0.30 -10.79
CA ALA A 44 -6.25 1.54 -11.57
C ALA A 44 -4.89 1.90 -12.17
N LEU A 45 -3.80 1.45 -11.54
CA LEU A 45 -2.42 1.59 -12.03
C LEU A 45 -1.96 0.43 -12.94
N GLY A 46 -2.83 -0.55 -13.25
CA GLY A 46 -2.48 -1.70 -14.09
C GLY A 46 -1.71 -2.81 -13.34
N TYR A 47 -1.79 -2.83 -12.00
CA TYR A 47 -1.14 -3.83 -11.16
C TYR A 47 -2.14 -4.69 -10.39
N THR A 48 -1.73 -5.91 -10.05
CA THR A 48 -2.47 -6.78 -9.12
C THR A 48 -1.70 -6.88 -7.81
N LEU A 49 -2.32 -6.49 -6.69
CA LEU A 49 -1.77 -6.63 -5.35
C LEU A 49 -2.17 -7.98 -4.73
N THR A 50 -1.21 -8.66 -4.12
CA THR A 50 -1.41 -9.87 -3.31
C THR A 50 -0.84 -9.64 -1.91
N LEU A 51 -1.64 -9.92 -0.88
CA LEU A 51 -1.25 -9.89 0.53
C LEU A 51 -1.20 -11.31 1.07
N ARG A 52 -0.12 -11.68 1.76
CA ARG A 52 0.04 -13.00 2.38
C ARG A 52 0.65 -12.87 3.78
N HIS A 53 0.04 -13.54 4.76
CA HIS A 53 0.65 -13.73 6.08
C HIS A 53 1.74 -14.80 6.00
N VAL A 54 2.96 -14.42 6.37
CA VAL A 54 4.13 -15.29 6.45
C VAL A 54 4.27 -15.74 7.90
N GLN A 55 3.57 -16.82 8.24
CA GLN A 55 3.44 -17.33 9.60
C GLN A 55 4.78 -17.53 10.33
N LEU A 56 5.82 -17.99 9.61
CA LEU A 56 7.15 -18.23 10.18
C LEU A 56 7.80 -16.97 10.78
N PHE A 57 7.47 -15.80 10.23
CA PHE A 57 8.02 -14.51 10.65
C PHE A 57 6.96 -13.60 11.29
N ASP A 58 5.74 -14.09 11.44
CA ASP A 58 4.56 -13.36 11.88
C ASP A 58 4.44 -11.95 11.25
N CYS A 59 4.51 -11.91 9.92
CA CYS A 59 4.44 -10.66 9.16
C CYS A 59 3.58 -10.82 7.91
N TYR A 60 3.19 -9.72 7.30
CA TYR A 60 2.43 -9.69 6.06
C TYR A 60 3.33 -9.22 4.92
N ARG A 61 3.36 -9.99 3.84
CA ARG A 61 4.03 -9.61 2.60
C ARG A 61 2.99 -9.09 1.61
N ALA A 62 3.16 -7.85 1.19
CA ALA A 62 2.45 -7.24 0.08
C ALA A 62 3.32 -7.32 -1.16
N GLU A 63 2.81 -7.88 -2.25
CA GLU A 63 3.53 -8.06 -3.51
C GLU A 63 2.62 -7.69 -4.67
N TRP A 64 3.16 -7.01 -5.69
CA TRP A 64 2.37 -6.65 -6.86
C TRP A 64 3.04 -7.03 -8.17
N THR A 65 2.20 -7.37 -9.14
CA THR A 65 2.61 -7.77 -10.49
C THR A 65 1.97 -6.90 -11.55
N ASP A 66 2.61 -6.80 -12.72
CA ASP A 66 2.00 -6.22 -13.93
C ASP A 66 0.99 -7.18 -14.58
N GLU A 67 0.39 -6.76 -15.70
CA GLU A 67 -0.59 -7.53 -16.47
C GLU A 67 -0.02 -8.85 -17.01
N GLN A 68 1.29 -8.94 -17.21
CA GLN A 68 2.00 -10.14 -17.65
C GLN A 68 2.35 -11.07 -16.48
N GLY A 69 1.97 -10.71 -15.24
CA GLY A 69 2.27 -11.46 -14.04
C GLY A 69 3.72 -11.33 -13.57
N ARG A 70 4.49 -10.36 -14.09
CA ARG A 70 5.86 -10.12 -13.65
C ARG A 70 5.85 -9.36 -12.33
N ALA A 71 6.63 -9.83 -11.37
CA ALA A 71 6.79 -9.15 -10.08
C ALA A 71 7.42 -7.75 -10.28
N MET A 72 6.71 -6.73 -9.81
CA MET A 72 7.11 -5.31 -9.90
C MET A 72 7.64 -4.77 -8.58
N GLY A 73 7.22 -5.35 -7.46
CA GLY A 73 7.79 -5.07 -6.16
C GLY A 73 7.12 -5.84 -5.04
N ALA A 74 7.73 -5.78 -3.87
CA ALA A 74 7.19 -6.35 -2.65
C ALA A 74 7.69 -5.57 -1.43
N VAL A 75 6.86 -5.54 -0.38
CA VAL A 75 7.21 -5.02 0.94
C VAL A 75 6.68 -5.97 2.02
N VAL A 76 7.17 -5.81 3.24
CA VAL A 76 6.68 -6.53 4.43
C VAL A 76 6.28 -5.56 5.52
N GLY A 77 5.21 -5.88 6.24
CA GLY A 77 4.71 -5.15 7.41
C GLY A 77 4.32 -6.11 8.53
N GLN A 78 4.14 -5.61 9.75
CA GLN A 78 3.69 -6.40 10.90
C GLN A 78 2.19 -6.69 10.84
N SER A 79 1.42 -5.83 10.17
CA SER A 79 0.00 -6.05 9.89
C SER A 79 -0.29 -6.01 8.39
N GLU A 80 -1.43 -6.58 8.00
CA GLU A 80 -1.92 -6.52 6.62
C GLU A 80 -2.08 -5.07 6.15
N THR A 81 -2.69 -4.23 6.97
CA THR A 81 -2.90 -2.80 6.70
C THR A 81 -1.60 -2.05 6.51
N GLU A 82 -0.60 -2.25 7.40
CA GLU A 82 0.71 -1.62 7.26
C GLU A 82 1.37 -2.01 5.93
N ALA A 83 1.41 -3.30 5.62
CA ALA A 83 2.03 -3.80 4.40
C ALA A 83 1.33 -3.23 3.15
N ALA A 84 0.00 -3.16 3.15
CA ALA A 84 -0.77 -2.61 2.05
C ALA A 84 -0.54 -1.09 1.87
N VAL A 85 -0.62 -0.31 2.95
CA VAL A 85 -0.42 1.16 2.90
C VAL A 85 1.00 1.47 2.42
N TYR A 86 1.99 0.74 2.94
CA TYR A 86 3.37 0.93 2.51
C TYR A 86 3.57 0.52 1.05
N ALA A 87 2.97 -0.58 0.58
CA ALA A 87 3.02 -0.97 -0.82
C ALA A 87 2.45 0.13 -1.74
N LEU A 88 1.32 0.74 -1.36
CA LEU A 88 0.73 1.84 -2.13
C LEU A 88 1.69 3.04 -2.23
N SER A 89 2.37 3.39 -1.14
CA SER A 89 3.37 4.46 -1.16
C SER A 89 4.50 4.18 -2.18
N GLN A 90 4.95 2.93 -2.27
CA GLN A 90 6.04 2.53 -3.17
C GLN A 90 5.61 2.56 -4.64
N VAL A 91 4.45 1.98 -4.96
CA VAL A 91 3.98 1.94 -6.35
C VAL A 91 3.68 3.35 -6.89
N ARG A 92 3.13 4.22 -6.04
CA ARG A 92 2.88 5.63 -6.41
C ARG A 92 4.17 6.39 -6.69
N ARG A 93 5.21 6.19 -5.86
CA ARG A 93 6.53 6.79 -6.11
C ARG A 93 7.16 6.29 -7.38
N ALA A 94 7.10 4.99 -7.65
CA ALA A 94 7.62 4.42 -8.89
C ALA A 94 6.91 5.03 -10.11
N ALA A 95 5.58 5.21 -10.05
CA ALA A 95 4.80 5.83 -11.11
C ALA A 95 5.12 7.33 -11.32
N LEU A 96 5.50 8.06 -10.27
CA LEU A 96 5.95 9.45 -10.38
C LEU A 96 7.33 9.59 -11.02
N VAL A 97 8.25 8.65 -10.75
CA VAL A 97 9.62 8.65 -11.33
C VAL A 97 9.63 8.20 -12.79
N ALA A 98 8.67 7.37 -13.21
CA ALA A 98 8.56 6.89 -14.58
C ALA A 98 7.92 7.90 -15.57
N ARG A 99 7.56 9.10 -15.10
CA ARG A 99 7.04 10.22 -15.90
C ARG A 99 8.13 11.21 -16.27
#